data_AF-A0A6J1WRW5-F1
#
_entry.id   AF-A0A6J1WRW5-F1
#
_cell.length_a   1.000
_cell.length_b   1.000
_cell.length_c   1.000
_cell.angle_alpha   90.00
_cell.angle_beta   90.00
_cell.angle_gamma   90.00
#
_symmetry.space_group_name_H-M   'P 1'
#
loop_
_entity.id
_entity.type
_entity.pdbx_description
1 polymer ?
#
loop_
_entity_poly.entity_id
_entity_poly.type
_entity_poly.pdbx_seq_one_letter_code
_entity_poly.pdbx_strand_id
1 'polypeptide(L)'
;MQKMCLRNFAECLKPGGLLFIDHRNYDAMIEHGATPGHSIYYNCKYPVDIKTSVLVVRGKPELVALDYCIDGANDDDNERSDFRLCYYPHKLDTFTRMLDEAFDYRAKHQIFADFKPIDQVSVPGFYIHVMEKDSM
;
A
#
# COMPACT_ATOMS: atom_id res chain seq x y z
N MET A 1 -12.52 -6.99 11.08
CA MET A 1 -11.50 -7.95 10.61
C MET A 1 -10.11 -7.33 10.52
N GLN A 2 -9.92 -6.21 9.79
CA GLN A 2 -8.61 -5.57 9.62
C GLN A 2 -7.88 -5.25 10.95
N LYS A 3 -8.55 -4.59 11.92
CA LYS A 3 -7.95 -4.27 13.24
C LYS A 3 -7.47 -5.50 14.01
N MET A 4 -8.20 -6.62 13.92
CA MET A 4 -7.81 -7.88 14.57
C MET A 4 -6.53 -8.45 13.93
N CYS A 5 -6.41 -8.39 12.60
CA CYS A 5 -5.20 -8.84 11.90
C CYS A 5 -3.96 -8.03 12.32
N LEU A 6 -4.09 -6.70 12.40
CA LEU A 6 -2.99 -5.83 12.86
C LEU A 6 -2.58 -6.12 14.30
N ARG A 7 -3.54 -6.36 15.20
CA ARG A 7 -3.25 -6.79 16.58
C ARG A 7 -2.50 -8.11 16.62
N ASN A 8 -2.92 -9.09 15.84
CA ASN A 8 -2.23 -10.38 15.77
C ASN A 8 -0.78 -10.22 15.27
N PHE A 9 -0.51 -9.32 14.32
CA PHE A 9 0.86 -9.01 13.91
C PHE A 9 1.69 -8.41 15.05
N ALA A 10 1.12 -7.47 15.81
CA ALA A 10 1.78 -6.89 16.97
C ALA A 10 2.06 -7.93 18.07
N GLU A 11 1.18 -8.92 18.25
CA GLU A 11 1.36 -10.03 19.21
C GLU A 11 2.49 -10.98 18.80
N CYS A 12 2.73 -11.18 17.49
CA CYS A 12 3.83 -12.00 17.00
C CYS A 12 5.23 -11.38 17.25
N LEU A 13 5.31 -10.08 17.55
CA LEU A 13 6.58 -9.41 17.81
C LEU A 13 7.04 -9.61 19.26
N LYS A 14 8.32 -9.95 19.41
CA LYS A 14 9.04 -9.85 20.69
C LYS A 14 9.15 -8.37 21.12
N PRO A 15 9.39 -8.06 22.41
CA PRO A 15 9.77 -6.72 22.85
C PRO A 15 10.95 -6.18 22.05
N GLY A 16 10.88 -4.92 21.60
CA GLY A 16 11.87 -4.31 20.69
C GLY A 16 11.84 -4.86 19.25
N GLY A 17 10.87 -5.70 18.89
CA GLY A 17 10.70 -6.23 17.54
C GLY A 17 10.18 -5.18 16.56
N LEU A 18 10.50 -5.35 15.28
CA LEU A 18 10.10 -4.45 14.20
C LEU A 18 9.01 -5.07 13.32
N LEU A 19 7.97 -4.31 13.00
CA LEU A 19 7.04 -4.58 11.91
C LEU A 19 7.27 -3.56 10.80
N PHE A 20 7.56 -4.07 9.60
CA PHE A 20 7.53 -3.30 8.36
C PHE A 20 6.24 -3.68 7.63
N ILE A 21 5.36 -2.71 7.42
CA ILE A 21 4.10 -2.92 6.71
C ILE A 21 3.80 -1.71 5.86
N ASP A 22 3.42 -1.93 4.61
CA ASP A 22 3.22 -0.88 3.64
C ASP A 22 1.82 -0.91 3.04
N HIS A 23 1.47 0.16 2.36
CA HIS A 23 0.33 0.22 1.46
C HIS A 23 0.57 1.22 0.34
N ARG A 24 -0.14 1.05 -0.79
CA ARG A 24 -0.16 2.07 -1.85
C ARG A 24 -0.72 3.39 -1.31
N ASN A 25 -0.34 4.49 -1.95
CA ASN A 25 -0.90 5.81 -1.69
C ASN A 25 -2.34 5.93 -2.22
N TYR A 26 -3.29 5.36 -1.46
CA TYR A 26 -4.70 5.39 -1.83
C TYR A 26 -5.31 6.78 -1.75
N ASP A 27 -4.74 7.70 -0.97
CA ASP A 27 -5.16 9.10 -0.96
C ASP A 27 -5.06 9.71 -2.36
N ALA A 28 -3.90 9.58 -3.02
CA ALA A 28 -3.70 10.04 -4.39
C ALA A 28 -4.55 9.27 -5.41
N MET A 29 -4.71 7.94 -5.25
CA MET A 29 -5.53 7.13 -6.17
C MET A 29 -7.00 7.51 -6.11
N ILE A 30 -7.53 7.81 -4.91
CA ILE A 30 -8.92 8.25 -4.73
C ILE A 30 -9.11 9.65 -5.32
N GLU A 31 -8.14 10.54 -5.15
CA GLU A 31 -8.24 11.93 -5.60
C GLU A 31 -8.08 12.09 -7.12
N HIS A 32 -7.11 11.38 -7.70
CA HIS A 32 -6.71 11.57 -9.10
C HIS A 32 -7.06 10.40 -10.02
N GLY A 33 -7.46 9.24 -9.48
CA GLY A 33 -7.87 8.08 -10.26
C GLY A 33 -6.73 7.37 -11.01
N ALA A 34 -5.47 7.66 -10.68
CA ALA A 34 -4.31 7.11 -11.36
C ALA A 34 -3.37 6.37 -10.39
N THR A 35 -2.74 5.31 -10.91
CA THR A 35 -1.76 4.50 -10.21
C THR A 35 -0.45 4.51 -11.01
N PRO A 36 0.71 4.77 -10.39
CA PRO A 36 1.98 4.63 -11.10
C PRO A 36 2.18 3.20 -11.59
N GLY A 37 2.49 3.05 -12.89
CA GLY A 37 2.81 1.76 -13.52
C GLY A 37 4.14 1.18 -13.03
N HIS A 38 5.13 2.05 -12.76
CA HIS A 38 6.38 1.64 -12.13
C HIS A 38 6.21 1.49 -10.61
N SER A 39 6.71 0.38 -10.08
CA SER A 39 6.70 0.06 -8.65
C SER A 39 8.12 0.06 -8.11
N ILE A 40 8.32 0.57 -6.88
CA ILE A 40 9.58 0.46 -6.15
C ILE A 40 9.93 -1.00 -5.78
N TYR A 41 8.95 -1.90 -5.81
CA TYR A 41 9.11 -3.32 -5.47
C TYR A 41 9.33 -4.22 -6.69
N TYR A 42 8.81 -3.82 -7.85
CA TYR A 42 8.82 -4.64 -9.05
C TYR A 42 9.54 -3.90 -10.17
N ASN A 43 10.76 -4.34 -10.45
CA ASN A 43 11.48 -3.94 -11.64
C ASN A 43 11.01 -4.78 -12.84
N CYS A 44 9.77 -4.54 -13.28
CA CYS A 44 9.20 -5.21 -14.45
C CYS A 44 9.92 -4.73 -15.71
N LYS A 45 10.49 -5.67 -16.46
CA LYS A 45 11.07 -5.41 -17.79
C LYS A 45 9.99 -5.18 -18.85
N TYR A 46 8.78 -5.69 -18.60
CA TYR A 46 7.64 -5.58 -19.50
C TYR A 46 6.87 -4.29 -19.23
N PRO A 47 6.33 -3.62 -20.27
CA PRO A 47 5.36 -2.55 -20.08
C PRO A 47 4.19 -3.04 -19.24
N VAL A 48 3.83 -2.27 -18.21
CA VAL A 48 2.66 -2.53 -17.38
C VAL A 48 1.77 -1.29 -17.42
N ASP A 49 0.62 -1.42 -18.08
CA ASP A 49 -0.48 -0.46 -17.94
C ASP A 49 -1.37 -0.90 -16.77
N ILE A 50 -1.77 0.04 -15.92
CA ILE A 50 -2.62 -0.23 -14.76
C ILE A 50 -3.84 0.68 -14.82
N LYS A 51 -4.99 0.10 -15.17
CA LYS A 51 -6.26 0.83 -15.14
C LYS A 51 -6.81 0.77 -13.72
N THR A 52 -7.09 1.95 -13.17
CA THR A 52 -7.52 2.11 -11.78
C THR A 52 -9.00 2.44 -11.73
N SER A 53 -9.77 1.63 -11.01
CA SER A 53 -11.19 1.87 -10.76
C SER A 53 -11.44 2.02 -9.26
N VAL A 54 -12.16 3.08 -8.86
CA VAL A 54 -12.53 3.33 -7.45
C VAL A 54 -14.03 3.15 -7.29
N LEU A 55 -14.45 2.17 -6.49
CA LEU A 55 -15.84 1.98 -6.10
C LEU A 55 -16.17 2.84 -4.89
N VAL A 56 -17.14 3.74 -5.05
CA VAL A 56 -17.62 4.62 -3.98
C VAL A 56 -19.04 4.22 -3.60
N VAL A 57 -19.25 3.87 -2.33
CA VAL A 57 -20.58 3.52 -1.77
C VAL A 57 -20.97 4.58 -0.76
N ARG A 58 -22.09 5.27 -1.00
CA ARG A 58 -22.60 6.34 -0.11
C ARG A 58 -21.54 7.41 0.21
N GLY A 59 -20.77 7.81 -0.80
CA GLY A 59 -19.72 8.82 -0.67
C GLY A 59 -18.42 8.34 -0.02
N LYS A 60 -18.27 7.03 0.26
CA LYS A 60 -17.05 6.45 0.84
C LYS A 60 -16.38 5.51 -0.16
N PRO A 61 -15.08 5.65 -0.43
CA PRO A 61 -14.32 4.67 -1.19
C PRO A 61 -14.28 3.34 -0.44
N GLU A 62 -14.81 2.28 -1.04
CA GLU A 62 -14.88 0.94 -0.42
C GLU A 62 -13.91 -0.04 -1.05
N LEU A 63 -13.56 0.16 -2.33
CA LEU A 63 -12.72 -0.78 -3.08
C LEU A 63 -11.97 -0.04 -4.19
N VAL A 64 -10.70 -0.41 -4.38
CA VAL A 64 -9.89 -0.05 -5.54
C VAL A 64 -9.61 -1.32 -6.32
N ALA A 65 -10.00 -1.35 -7.58
CA ALA A 65 -9.66 -2.41 -8.52
C ALA A 65 -8.56 -1.93 -9.46
N LEU A 66 -7.50 -2.72 -9.57
CA LEU A 66 -6.39 -2.51 -10.49
C LEU A 66 -6.44 -3.60 -11.55
N ASP A 67 -6.67 -3.20 -12.80
CA ASP A 67 -6.53 -4.05 -13.96
C ASP A 67 -5.12 -3.90 -14.49
N TYR A 68 -4.33 -4.95 -14.32
CA TYR A 68 -2.98 -5.03 -14.84
C TYR A 68 -3.05 -5.55 -16.27
N CYS A 69 -2.50 -4.78 -17.20
CA CYS A 69 -2.28 -5.18 -18.58
C CYS A 69 -0.78 -5.26 -18.81
N ILE A 70 -0.26 -6.48 -18.90
CA ILE A 70 1.17 -6.74 -19.11
C ILE A 70 1.36 -7.20 -20.54
N ASP A 71 2.10 -6.41 -21.31
CA ASP A 71 2.43 -6.73 -22.71
C ASP A 71 3.73 -7.55 -22.79
N GLY A 72 3.80 -8.49 -23.73
CA GLY A 72 5.00 -9.27 -24.03
C GLY A 72 6.18 -8.37 -24.45
N ALA A 73 7.41 -8.87 -24.30
CA ALA A 73 8.62 -8.08 -24.58
C ALA A 73 8.89 -7.82 -26.08
N ASN A 74 8.22 -8.55 -26.98
CA ASN A 74 8.45 -8.47 -28.42
C ASN A 74 7.13 -8.20 -29.15
N ASP A 75 7.17 -7.31 -30.15
CA ASP A 75 6.01 -6.96 -31.00
C ASP A 75 5.44 -8.15 -31.79
N ASP A 76 6.19 -9.26 -31.93
CA ASP A 76 5.76 -10.49 -32.61
C ASP A 76 5.02 -11.48 -31.70
N ASP A 77 5.21 -11.40 -30.38
CA ASP A 77 4.49 -12.22 -29.40
C ASP A 77 3.27 -11.45 -28.92
N ASN A 78 2.09 -11.80 -29.45
CA ASN A 78 0.78 -11.32 -28.97
C ASN A 78 0.43 -11.82 -27.55
N GLU A 79 1.42 -12.16 -26.73
CA GLU A 79 1.24 -12.60 -25.36
C GLU A 79 0.91 -11.40 -24.47
N ARG A 80 -0.39 -11.22 -24.22
CA ARG A 80 -0.91 -10.23 -23.28
C ARG A 80 -1.47 -10.95 -22.06
N SER A 81 -1.00 -10.55 -20.88
CA SER A 81 -1.53 -11.04 -19.61
C SER A 81 -2.34 -9.97 -18.92
N ASP A 82 -3.66 -10.18 -18.84
CA ASP A 82 -4.59 -9.30 -18.15
C ASP A 82 -5.11 -9.97 -16.88
N PHE A 83 -5.00 -9.28 -15.74
CA PHE A 83 -5.62 -9.74 -14.50
C PHE A 83 -6.04 -8.57 -13.60
N ARG A 84 -7.03 -8.83 -12.74
CA ARG A 84 -7.58 -7.84 -11.80
C ARG A 84 -7.28 -8.22 -10.37
N LEU A 85 -6.79 -7.25 -9.60
CA LEU A 85 -6.69 -7.35 -8.14
C LEU A 85 -7.51 -6.25 -7.49
N CYS A 86 -8.20 -6.60 -6.40
CA CYS A 86 -9.06 -5.70 -5.64
C CYS A 86 -8.49 -5.48 -4.25
N TYR A 87 -8.50 -4.22 -3.82
CA TYR A 87 -7.89 -3.78 -2.57
C TYR A 87 -8.84 -2.89 -1.79
N TYR A 88 -8.69 -2.92 -0.46
CA TYR A 88 -9.32 -1.93 0.40
C TYR A 88 -8.46 -0.65 0.43
N PRO A 89 -9.04 0.54 0.18
CA PRO A 89 -8.27 1.78 0.04
C PRO A 89 -7.92 2.40 1.40
N HIS A 90 -6.87 1.88 2.03
CA HIS A 90 -6.33 2.41 3.26
C HIS A 90 -5.72 3.81 3.08
N LYS A 91 -6.48 4.85 3.45
CA LYS A 91 -5.94 6.22 3.57
C LYS A 91 -4.85 6.28 4.64
N LEU A 92 -3.81 7.07 4.42
CA LEU A 92 -2.64 7.18 5.30
C LEU A 92 -3.04 7.42 6.77
N ASP A 93 -3.79 8.48 7.06
CA ASP A 93 -4.22 8.81 8.43
C ASP A 93 -4.98 7.66 9.11
N THR A 94 -5.87 7.00 8.37
CA THR A 94 -6.69 5.92 8.92
C THR A 94 -5.85 4.68 9.20
N PHE A 95 -4.92 4.33 8.31
CA PHE A 95 -4.04 3.19 8.51
C PHE A 95 -3.02 3.43 9.63
N THR A 96 -2.45 4.64 9.71
CA THR A 96 -1.58 5.10 10.81
C THR A 96 -2.27 4.87 12.15
N ARG A 97 -3.49 5.40 12.33
CA ARG A 97 -4.25 5.22 13.57
C ARG A 97 -4.56 3.75 13.86
N MET A 98 -4.89 2.96 12.85
CA MET A 98 -5.15 1.53 13.03
C MET A 98 -3.92 0.75 13.52
N LEU A 99 -2.73 1.12 13.05
CA LEU A 99 -1.47 0.57 13.53
C LEU A 99 -1.18 1.04 14.95
N ASP A 100 -1.31 2.33 15.25
CA ASP A 100 -1.11 2.85 16.61
C ASP A 100 -2.03 2.16 17.62
N GLU A 101 -3.32 1.99 17.28
CA GLU A 101 -4.30 1.25 18.08
C GLU A 101 -3.93 -0.24 18.25
N ALA A 102 -3.27 -0.85 17.26
CA ALA A 102 -2.86 -2.25 17.33
C ALA A 102 -1.66 -2.48 18.27
N PHE A 103 -0.88 -1.44 18.53
CA PHE A 103 0.26 -1.45 19.44
C PHE A 103 -0.02 -0.71 20.77
N ASP A 104 -1.29 -0.49 21.10
CA ASP A 104 -1.75 0.27 22.27
C ASP A 104 -1.09 1.65 22.40
N TYR A 105 -0.72 2.28 21.29
CA TYR A 105 0.00 3.56 21.23
C TYR A 105 1.37 3.56 21.94
N ARG A 106 1.98 2.38 22.14
CA ARG A 106 3.27 2.23 22.82
C ARG A 106 4.46 2.02 21.87
N ALA A 107 4.19 1.68 20.61
CA ALA A 107 5.24 1.50 19.62
C ALA A 107 5.82 2.84 19.15
N LYS A 108 7.13 2.86 18.85
CA LYS A 108 7.71 3.95 18.06
C LYS A 108 7.30 3.74 16.60
N HIS A 109 6.66 4.75 16.02
CA HIS A 109 6.10 4.69 14.68
C HIS A 109 6.82 5.68 13.76
N GLN A 110 7.41 5.17 12.69
CA GLN A 110 8.02 5.97 11.62
C GLN A 110 7.39 5.63 10.27
N ILE A 111 7.22 6.63 9.41
CA ILE A 111 6.61 6.48 8.09
C ILE A 111 7.58 6.98 7.02
N PHE A 112 7.78 6.18 5.98
CA PHE A 112 8.59 6.51 4.80
C PHE A 112 7.71 6.56 3.55
N ALA A 113 8.10 7.40 2.61
CA ALA A 113 7.49 7.59 1.30
C ALA A 113 8.46 7.05 0.25
N ASP A 114 8.12 5.94 -0.40
CA ASP A 114 9.00 5.25 -1.37
C ASP A 114 10.46 5.06 -0.88
N PHE A 115 10.61 4.56 0.35
CA PHE A 115 11.88 4.38 1.07
C PHE A 115 12.68 5.66 1.37
N LYS A 116 12.05 6.83 1.25
CA LYS A 116 12.62 8.14 1.63
C LYS A 116 11.84 8.76 2.78
N PRO A 117 12.41 9.74 3.49
CA PRO A 117 11.65 10.57 4.42
C PRO A 117 10.40 11.18 3.76
N ILE A 118 9.29 11.25 4.50
CA ILE A 118 7.97 11.61 3.96
C ILE A 118 7.93 13.02 3.33
N ASP A 119 8.82 13.91 3.76
CA ASP A 119 8.97 15.28 3.27
C ASP A 119 9.76 15.39 1.95
N GLN A 120 10.41 14.31 1.50
CA GLN A 120 11.24 14.29 0.30
C GLN A 120 10.52 13.79 -0.96
N VAL A 121 9.31 13.24 -0.83
CA VAL A 121 8.53 12.70 -1.95
C VAL A 121 7.12 13.28 -1.88
N SER A 122 6.79 14.16 -2.82
CA SER A 122 5.50 14.88 -2.80
C SER A 122 4.29 13.98 -3.01
N VAL A 123 4.41 12.99 -3.91
CA VAL A 123 3.35 12.03 -4.23
C VAL A 123 3.98 10.64 -4.33
N PRO A 124 4.16 9.93 -3.20
CA PRO A 124 4.77 8.61 -3.24
C PRO A 124 3.81 7.57 -3.83
N GLY A 125 4.37 6.51 -4.39
CA GLY A 125 3.61 5.31 -4.77
C GLY A 125 3.17 4.51 -3.54
N PHE A 126 3.99 4.49 -2.49
CA PHE A 126 3.80 3.70 -1.28
C PHE A 126 4.14 4.47 0.00
N TYR A 127 3.39 4.20 1.05
CA TYR A 127 3.75 4.53 2.42
C TYR A 127 4.21 3.26 3.14
N ILE A 128 5.39 3.33 3.76
CA ILE A 128 5.98 2.22 4.52
C ILE A 128 5.97 2.62 5.99
N HIS A 129 5.23 1.87 6.80
CA HIS A 129 5.17 2.02 8.24
C HIS A 129 6.20 1.10 8.89
N VAL A 130 7.01 1.68 9.78
CA VAL A 130 7.97 0.96 10.62
C VAL A 130 7.53 1.13 12.07
N MET A 131 7.00 0.05 12.63
CA MET A 131 6.58 -0.03 14.03
C MET A 131 7.66 -0.74 14.83
N GLU A 132 8.18 -0.12 15.87
CA GLU A 132 9.06 -0.75 16.86
C GLU A 132 8.26 -0.99 18.14
N LYS A 133 8.01 -2.26 18.46
CA LYS A 133 7.27 -2.66 19.66
C LYS A 133 8.05 -2.24 20.90
N ASP A 134 7.34 -1.74 21.90
CA ASP A 134 7.92 -1.38 23.19
C ASP A 134 8.81 -2.52 23.74
N SER A 135 9.94 -2.14 24.33
CA SER A 135 10.94 -3.08 24.86
C SER A 135 10.65 -3.50 26.30
N MET A 136 9.70 -2.83 26.97
CA MET A 136 9.26 -3.10 28.33
C MET A 136 8.03 -4.00 28.41
#